data_AF-A0A7J4PRA0-F1
#
_entry.id   AF-A0A7J4PRA0-F1
#
_cell.length_a   1.000
_cell.length_b   1.000
_cell.length_c   1.000
_cell.angle_alpha   90.00
_cell.angle_beta   90.00
_cell.angle_gamma   90.00
#
_symmetry.space_group_name_H-M   'P 1'
#
loop_
_entity.id
_entity.type
_entity.pdbx_description
1 polymer ?
#
loop_
_entity_poly.entity_id
_entity_poly.type
_entity_poly.pdbx_seq_one_letter_code
_entity_poly.pdbx_strand_id
1 'polypeptide(L)'
;MKQYTNGEITVYWDPEKCIHSAECVKCLPGVFDADKSPWINMEGASSEEITNAIDRCPSGALSYKKNDELQAAGDSGQTTPAQIRVVKDGPLLVKGRCALIGEDGDAIAEEGPFALCRCGRSKNKPLCDGSHKS
;
A
#
# COMPACT_ATOMS: atom_id res chain seq x y z
N MET A 1 6.09 24.38 13.95
CA MET A 1 5.67 22.99 13.62
C MET A 1 5.49 22.16 14.89
N LYS A 2 4.35 21.48 15.03
CA LYS A 2 4.04 20.54 16.13
C LYS A 2 3.98 19.09 15.59
N GLN A 3 4.22 18.12 16.45
CA GLN A 3 4.26 16.69 16.10
C GLN A 3 3.31 15.89 16.98
N TYR A 4 2.63 14.91 16.38
CA TYR A 4 1.68 14.02 17.04
C TYR A 4 1.90 12.61 16.50
N THR A 5 1.96 11.60 17.36
CA THR A 5 2.24 10.21 16.94
C THR A 5 1.29 9.25 17.64
N ASN A 6 0.86 8.20 16.93
CA ASN A 6 0.20 7.02 17.51
C ASN A 6 1.13 5.79 17.52
N GLY A 7 2.42 5.98 17.26
CA GLY A 7 3.37 4.90 17.06
C GLY A 7 3.51 4.50 15.59
N GLU A 8 2.42 4.27 14.85
CA GLU A 8 2.50 3.84 13.44
C GLU A 8 2.90 4.99 12.50
N ILE A 9 2.32 6.18 12.72
CA ILE A 9 2.61 7.39 11.95
C ILE A 9 2.90 8.57 12.88
N THR A 10 3.74 9.47 12.40
CA THR A 10 3.95 10.79 12.99
C THR A 10 3.34 11.85 12.08
N VAL A 11 2.36 12.60 12.60
CA VAL A 11 1.71 13.73 11.95
C VAL A 11 2.42 15.02 12.34
N TYR A 12 2.73 15.83 11.33
CA TYR A 12 3.33 17.14 11.47
C TYR A 12 2.28 18.19 11.13
N TRP A 13 2.16 19.21 11.99
CA TRP A 13 1.32 20.36 11.75
C TRP A 13 2.14 21.64 11.74
N ASP A 14 2.04 22.38 10.64
CA ASP A 14 2.66 23.68 10.45
C ASP A 14 1.57 24.78 10.41
N PRO A 15 1.33 25.51 11.52
CA PRO A 15 0.29 26.53 11.56
C PRO A 15 0.53 27.67 10.56
N GLU A 16 1.79 27.96 10.21
CA GLU A 16 2.12 29.07 9.29
C GLU A 16 1.68 28.78 7.85
N LYS A 17 1.51 27.50 7.50
CA LYS A 17 1.00 27.06 6.19
C LYS A 17 -0.52 26.87 6.19
N CYS A 18 -1.18 26.92 7.33
CA CYS A 18 -2.61 26.60 7.41
C CYS A 18 -3.46 27.72 6.84
N ILE A 19 -4.21 27.43 5.77
CA ILE A 19 -5.16 28.38 5.16
C ILE A 19 -6.59 28.24 5.72
N HIS A 20 -6.78 27.45 6.78
CA HIS A 20 -8.08 27.20 7.41
C HIS A 20 -9.21 26.80 6.44
N SER A 21 -8.92 25.95 5.45
CA SER A 21 -9.94 25.40 4.53
C SER A 21 -11.02 24.56 5.22
N ALA A 22 -10.76 24.16 6.47
CA ALA A 22 -11.60 23.30 7.31
C ALA A 22 -11.78 21.87 6.77
N GLU A 23 -11.01 21.45 5.76
CA GLU A 23 -11.10 20.09 5.22
C GLU A 23 -10.80 19.03 6.29
N CYS A 24 -9.78 19.22 7.11
CA CYS A 24 -9.38 18.29 8.17
C CYS A 24 -10.49 18.06 9.21
N VAL A 25 -11.06 19.14 9.77
CA VAL A 25 -12.12 19.05 10.79
C VAL A 25 -13.44 18.51 10.22
N LYS A 26 -13.71 18.74 8.93
CA LYS A 26 -14.92 18.22 8.26
C LYS A 26 -14.80 16.74 7.92
N CYS A 27 -13.64 16.30 7.44
CA CYS A 27 -13.47 14.94 6.95
C CYS A 27 -13.19 13.93 8.07
N LEU A 28 -12.59 14.36 9.19
CA LEU A 28 -12.24 13.48 10.29
C LEU A 28 -12.34 14.17 11.67
N PRO A 29 -13.55 14.53 12.13
CA PRO A 29 -13.77 15.26 13.40
C PRO A 29 -13.39 14.47 14.66
N GLY A 30 -13.25 13.15 14.58
CA GLY A 30 -12.74 12.33 15.69
C GLY A 30 -11.25 12.57 15.98
N VAL A 31 -10.51 13.07 14.98
CA VAL A 31 -9.07 13.33 15.04
C VAL A 31 -8.79 14.83 15.10
N PHE A 32 -9.44 15.64 14.27
CA PHE A 32 -9.18 17.08 14.19
C PHE A 32 -10.34 17.89 14.80
N ASP A 33 -10.05 18.62 15.87
CA ASP A 33 -11.04 19.41 16.61
C ASP A 33 -10.43 20.74 17.05
N ALA A 34 -10.75 21.82 16.33
CA ALA A 34 -10.17 23.15 16.56
C ALA A 34 -10.50 23.76 17.93
N ASP A 35 -11.52 23.24 18.63
CA ASP A 35 -11.96 23.72 19.94
C ASP A 35 -11.25 22.97 21.08
N LYS A 36 -10.48 21.91 20.78
CA LYS A 36 -9.76 21.11 21.79
C LYS A 36 -8.28 21.43 21.86
N SER A 37 -7.70 21.14 23.03
CA SER A 37 -6.26 21.14 23.24
C SER A 37 -5.83 19.82 23.91
N PRO A 38 -5.07 18.95 23.23
CA PRO A 38 -4.60 19.08 21.85
C PRO A 38 -5.74 18.97 20.82
N TRP A 39 -5.63 19.74 19.73
CA TRP A 39 -6.63 19.77 18.64
C TRP A 39 -6.50 18.58 17.68
N ILE A 40 -5.42 17.79 17.80
CA ILE A 40 -5.19 16.56 17.03
C ILE A 40 -5.18 15.39 18.03
N ASN A 41 -6.15 14.48 17.88
CA ASN A 41 -6.29 13.24 18.63
C ASN A 41 -5.88 12.05 17.77
N MET A 42 -4.67 11.53 17.99
CA MET A 42 -4.09 10.43 17.19
C MET A 42 -4.74 9.06 17.43
N GLU A 43 -5.62 8.92 18.43
CA GLU A 43 -6.40 7.72 18.72
C GLU A 43 -7.83 7.79 18.16
N GLY A 44 -8.20 8.91 17.52
CA GLY A 44 -9.56 9.17 17.05
C GLY A 44 -9.99 8.40 15.81
N ALA A 45 -9.04 7.79 15.09
CA ALA A 45 -9.27 6.98 13.89
C ALA A 45 -8.03 6.11 13.59
N SER A 46 -8.12 5.22 12.59
CA SER A 46 -6.97 4.46 12.12
C SER A 46 -5.92 5.35 11.43
N SER A 47 -4.66 4.90 11.39
CA SER A 47 -3.57 5.62 10.71
C SER A 47 -3.88 5.87 9.23
N GLU A 48 -4.51 4.92 8.55
CA GLU A 48 -4.94 5.07 7.14
C GLU A 48 -5.97 6.19 6.97
N GLU A 49 -6.98 6.26 7.84
CA GLU A 49 -7.98 7.33 7.82
C GLU A 49 -7.34 8.69 8.10
N ILE A 50 -6.39 8.75 9.05
CA ILE A 50 -5.64 9.97 9.37
C ILE A 50 -4.83 10.44 8.16
N THR A 51 -4.10 9.56 7.48
CA THR A 51 -3.32 9.93 6.28
C THR A 51 -4.22 10.40 5.15
N ASN A 52 -5.34 9.70 4.90
CA ASN A 52 -6.32 10.06 3.88
C ASN A 52 -6.97 11.43 4.15
N ALA A 53 -7.16 11.79 5.42
CA ALA A 53 -7.63 13.12 5.82
C ALA A 53 -6.56 14.20 5.59
N ILE A 54 -5.30 13.90 5.91
CA ILE A 54 -4.16 14.81 5.71
C ILE A 54 -3.93 15.11 4.23
N ASP A 55 -4.06 14.11 3.34
CA ASP A 55 -3.89 14.27 1.90
C ASP A 55 -4.89 15.26 1.26
N ARG A 56 -5.99 15.57 1.96
CA ARG A 56 -6.96 16.59 1.54
C ARG A 56 -6.55 18.00 1.93
N CYS A 57 -5.45 18.20 2.66
CA CYS A 57 -4.97 19.51 3.06
C CYS A 57 -4.39 20.26 1.85
N PRO A 58 -5.09 21.28 1.30
CA PRO A 58 -4.64 21.93 0.07
C PRO A 58 -3.34 22.74 0.24
N SER A 59 -3.04 23.16 1.47
CA SER A 59 -1.86 23.97 1.77
C SER A 59 -0.64 23.18 2.23
N GLY A 60 -0.79 21.86 2.47
CA GLY A 60 0.27 21.03 3.06
C GLY A 60 0.64 21.44 4.49
N ALA A 61 -0.25 22.13 5.20
CA ALA A 61 -0.10 22.47 6.62
C ALA A 61 -0.11 21.24 7.52
N LEU A 62 -0.73 20.16 7.05
CA LEU A 62 -0.64 18.83 7.63
C LEU A 62 0.20 17.96 6.71
N SER A 63 1.11 17.18 7.29
CA SER A 63 1.87 16.13 6.63
C SER A 63 2.13 14.98 7.59
N TYR A 64 2.63 13.85 7.09
CA TYR A 64 2.92 12.70 7.94
C TYR A 64 4.15 11.92 7.47
N LYS A 65 4.72 11.13 8.39
CA LYS A 65 5.73 10.11 8.12
C LYS A 65 5.30 8.80 8.75
N LYS A 66 5.50 7.67 8.06
CA LYS A 66 5.37 6.33 8.65
C LYS A 66 6.59 6.04 9.53
N ASN A 67 6.38 5.52 10.73
CA ASN A 67 7.46 5.18 11.64
C ASN A 67 7.93 3.74 11.34
N ASP A 68 9.21 3.59 11.03
CA ASP A 68 9.79 2.29 10.62
C ASP A 68 9.86 1.29 11.79
N GLU A 69 9.86 1.77 13.04
CA GLU A 69 10.01 0.97 14.26
C GLU A 69 8.77 0.11 14.60
N LEU A 70 7.60 0.43 14.03
CA LEU A 70 6.36 -0.36 14.17
C LEU A 70 6.02 -1.18 12.92
N GLN A 71 6.82 -1.08 11.85
CA GLN A 71 6.65 -1.92 10.64
C GLN A 71 7.18 -3.35 10.81
N ALA A 72 7.78 -3.70 11.96
CA ALA A 72 8.22 -5.07 12.27
C ALA A 72 7.10 -5.98 12.82
N ALA A 73 5.89 -5.47 13.10
CA ALA A 73 4.80 -6.26 13.69
C ALA A 73 3.39 -5.97 13.12
N GLY A 74 3.29 -5.44 11.90
CA GLY A 74 1.99 -5.12 11.29
C GLY A 74 2.03 -4.88 9.77
N ASP A 75 2.41 -5.89 8.98
CA ASP A 75 2.06 -5.93 7.54
C ASP A 75 0.62 -6.42 7.39
N SER A 76 -0.32 -5.48 7.29
CA SER A 76 -1.59 -5.73 6.61
C SER A 76 -2.21 -4.41 6.16
N GLY A 77 -2.22 -4.19 4.84
CA GLY A 77 -3.00 -3.07 4.29
C GLY A 77 -3.06 -2.92 2.77
N GLN A 78 -2.11 -3.45 1.99
CA GLN A 78 -2.33 -3.71 0.56
C GLN A 78 -1.69 -5.04 0.15
N THR A 79 -2.31 -6.14 0.57
CA THR A 79 -2.18 -7.44 -0.12
C THR A 79 -3.12 -7.40 -1.32
N THR A 80 -2.66 -6.82 -2.44
CA THR A 80 -3.31 -7.20 -3.71
C THR A 80 -3.12 -8.71 -3.82
N PRO A 81 -4.20 -9.52 -3.81
CA PRO A 81 -4.06 -10.96 -3.85
C PRO A 81 -3.29 -11.35 -5.10
N ALA A 82 -2.47 -12.39 -5.00
CA ALA A 82 -1.86 -12.95 -6.20
C ALA A 82 -2.97 -13.32 -7.18
N GLN A 83 -2.96 -12.74 -8.37
CA GLN A 83 -3.96 -12.99 -9.41
C GLN A 83 -3.35 -13.83 -10.51
N ILE A 84 -4.06 -14.90 -10.88
CA ILE A 84 -3.75 -15.70 -12.05
C ILE A 84 -4.79 -15.39 -13.12
N ARG A 85 -4.36 -14.79 -14.23
CA ARG A 85 -5.22 -14.52 -15.38
C ARG A 85 -4.93 -15.50 -16.50
N VAL A 86 -5.98 -16.17 -16.96
CA VAL A 86 -5.91 -17.02 -18.15
C VAL A 86 -6.01 -16.16 -19.41
N VAL A 87 -5.03 -16.27 -20.31
CA VAL A 87 -5.08 -15.65 -21.63
C VAL A 87 -5.62 -16.66 -22.64
N LYS A 88 -6.62 -16.27 -23.43
CA LYS A 88 -7.14 -17.08 -24.54
C LYS A 88 -6.00 -17.46 -25.47
N ASP A 89 -5.86 -18.76 -25.74
CA ASP A 89 -4.78 -19.35 -26.56
C ASP A 89 -3.35 -18.95 -26.12
N GLY A 90 -3.20 -18.53 -24.86
CA GLY A 90 -1.98 -17.98 -24.30
C GLY A 90 -1.64 -18.49 -22.90
N PRO A 91 -0.62 -17.89 -22.27
CA PRO A 91 -0.10 -18.33 -20.97
C PRO A 91 -1.05 -18.02 -19.80
N LEU A 92 -0.69 -18.52 -18.61
CA LEU A 92 -1.21 -18.03 -17.34
C LEU A 92 -0.37 -16.83 -16.90
N LEU A 93 -0.98 -15.67 -16.69
CA LEU A 93 -0.31 -14.48 -16.18
C LEU A 93 -0.48 -14.41 -14.67
N VAL A 94 0.62 -14.51 -13.93
CA VAL A 94 0.66 -14.37 -12.47
C VAL A 94 1.11 -12.95 -12.13
N LYS A 95 0.32 -12.25 -11.31
CA LYS A 95 0.64 -10.90 -10.80
C LYS A 95 0.46 -10.86 -9.28
N GLY A 96 1.18 -9.94 -8.63
CA GLY A 96 1.18 -9.78 -7.17
C GLY A 96 2.35 -10.50 -6.51
N ARG A 97 2.43 -10.39 -5.18
CA ARG A 97 3.46 -11.05 -4.36
C ARG A 97 3.24 -12.57 -4.40
N CYS A 98 4.03 -13.27 -5.22
CA CYS A 98 3.94 -14.71 -5.42
C CYS A 98 5.33 -15.24 -5.77
N ALA A 99 5.83 -16.17 -4.96
CA ALA A 99 7.04 -16.91 -5.27
C ALA A 99 6.73 -18.07 -6.23
N LEU A 100 7.65 -18.36 -7.14
CA LEU A 100 7.60 -19.51 -8.02
C LEU A 100 8.52 -20.59 -7.48
N ILE A 101 7.94 -21.68 -7.01
CA ILE A 101 8.67 -22.79 -6.38
C ILE A 101 8.73 -23.98 -7.34
N GLY A 102 9.90 -24.60 -7.43
CA GLY A 102 10.17 -25.80 -8.21
C GLY A 102 9.62 -27.07 -7.58
N GLU A 103 9.72 -28.19 -8.31
CA GLU A 103 9.28 -29.51 -7.82
C GLU A 103 10.10 -30.00 -6.61
N ASP A 104 11.37 -29.60 -6.56
CA ASP A 104 12.32 -29.85 -5.48
C ASP A 104 12.08 -28.98 -4.23
N GLY A 105 11.20 -27.98 -4.32
CA GLY A 105 10.97 -27.01 -3.27
C GLY A 105 11.88 -25.78 -3.33
N ASP A 106 12.80 -25.72 -4.30
CA ASP A 106 13.69 -24.57 -4.48
C ASP A 106 12.95 -23.41 -5.16
N ALA A 107 13.31 -22.18 -4.80
CA ALA A 107 12.75 -21.00 -5.44
C ALA A 107 13.32 -20.83 -6.85
N ILE A 108 12.46 -20.92 -7.87
CA ILE A 108 12.77 -20.54 -9.25
C ILE A 108 12.81 -19.01 -9.36
N ALA A 109 11.92 -18.33 -8.65
CA ALA A 109 11.90 -16.87 -8.51
C ALA A 109 11.19 -16.46 -7.22
N GLU A 110 11.71 -15.44 -6.55
CA GLU A 110 11.15 -14.97 -5.26
C GLU A 110 9.91 -14.10 -5.45
N GLU A 111 9.80 -13.38 -6.58
CA GLU A 111 8.66 -12.49 -6.88
C GLU A 111 8.28 -12.47 -8.38
N GLY A 112 6.99 -12.25 -8.66
CA GLY A 112 6.43 -12.10 -10.00
C GLY A 112 6.58 -10.69 -10.61
N PRO A 113 6.02 -10.42 -11.81
CA PRO A 113 5.03 -11.22 -12.52
C PRO A 113 5.63 -12.36 -13.37
N PHE A 114 4.85 -13.43 -13.55
CA PHE A 114 5.23 -14.57 -14.38
C PHE A 114 4.25 -14.78 -15.54
N ALA A 115 4.77 -15.25 -16.67
CA ALA A 115 3.96 -15.85 -17.73
C ALA A 115 4.26 -17.35 -17.74
N LEU A 116 3.36 -18.17 -17.21
CA LEU A 116 3.55 -19.62 -17.12
C LEU A 116 3.01 -20.31 -18.37
N CYS A 117 3.77 -21.26 -18.87
CA CYS A 117 3.42 -22.02 -20.06
C CYS A 117 2.20 -22.92 -19.78
N ARG A 118 1.13 -22.74 -20.57
CA ARG A 118 -0.06 -23.58 -20.54
C ARG A 118 -0.19 -24.53 -21.73
N CYS A 119 0.49 -24.24 -22.85
CA CYS A 119 0.35 -25.00 -24.09
C CYS A 119 1.25 -26.24 -24.19
N GLY A 120 2.17 -26.45 -23.24
CA GLY A 120 3.15 -27.55 -23.28
C GLY A 120 4.32 -27.36 -24.26
N ARG A 121 4.26 -26.40 -25.19
CA ARG A 121 5.24 -26.22 -26.27
C ARG A 121 6.49 -25.40 -25.92
N SER A 122 6.49 -24.67 -24.79
CA SER A 122 7.62 -23.83 -24.40
C SER A 122 8.91 -24.64 -24.22
N LYS A 123 10.04 -24.11 -24.69
CA LYS A 123 11.38 -24.64 -24.43
C LYS A 123 11.99 -24.10 -23.13
N ASN A 124 11.41 -23.04 -22.57
CA ASN A 124 11.86 -22.40 -21.33
C ASN A 124 10.91 -22.70 -20.15
N LYS A 125 10.53 -23.97 -19.95
CA LYS A 125 9.59 -24.34 -18.88
C LYS A 125 10.18 -24.01 -17.51
N PRO A 126 9.35 -23.58 -16.53
CA PRO A 126 7.88 -23.47 -16.57
C PRO A 126 7.34 -22.21 -17.27
N LEU A 127 8.22 -21.32 -17.74
CA LEU A 127 7.85 -20.03 -18.33
C LEU A 127 7.38 -20.16 -19.78
N CYS A 128 6.59 -19.19 -20.22
CA CYS A 128 6.14 -19.04 -21.60
C CYS A 128 7.20 -18.31 -22.43
N ASP A 129 7.56 -18.87 -23.58
CA ASP A 129 8.52 -18.31 -24.54
C ASP A 129 7.87 -17.83 -25.86
N GLY A 130 6.53 -17.88 -25.94
CA GLY A 130 5.79 -17.50 -27.15
C GLY A 130 5.41 -18.66 -28.08
N SER A 131 5.88 -19.89 -27.82
CA SER A 131 5.59 -21.09 -28.65
C SER A 131 4.09 -21.44 -28.78
N HIS A 132 3.20 -20.77 -28.04
CA HIS A 132 1.75 -20.94 -28.17
C HIS A 132 1.18 -20.30 -29.45
N LYS A 133 1.92 -19.41 -30.11
CA LYS A 133 1.47 -18.72 -31.35
C LYS A 133 1.78 -19.50 -32.63
N SER A 134 2.50 -20.61 -32.51
CA SER A 134 2.88 -21.49 -33.62
C SER A 134 1.85 -22.56 -33.92
#